data_AF-A0A954NBH8-F1
#
_entry.id   AF-A0A954NBH8-F1
#
_cell.length_a   1.000
_cell.length_b   1.000
_cell.length_c   1.000
_cell.angle_alpha   90.00
_cell.angle_beta   90.00
_cell.angle_gamma   90.00
#
_symmetry.space_group_name_H-M   'P 1'
#
loop_
_entity.id
_entity.type
_entity.pdbx_description
1 polymer ?
#
loop_
_entity_poly.entity_id
_entity_poly.type
_entity_poly.pdbx_seq_one_letter_code
_entity_poly.pdbx_strand_id
1 'polypeptide(L)'
;MNLKYLSTALFALTLSVTPAFALPVLQLGPGEGGWAYNTTSATWDTSSSSFSLFAYANSDTPGANGAFAWDAAGADDLYAYLVVSATPMVGADLFDVNVVNDGGALSLFAAGYGAPPIQDGNSLPPHDIFDTYFKIYQFQFDSPVGTITNTEPGGSGSGDGYAEEFHITVNSLSGPLTGLHFDLFVASGDGTFDPTAAENSNKSLVSAFAPFSHDAQCTPVNTPNVPEPNSLALLAIVGLSLLACRRHRLR
;
A
#
# COMPACT_ATOMS: atom_id res chain seq x y z
N MET A 1 -54.24 17.83 13.16
CA MET A 1 -53.36 17.05 12.26
C MET A 1 -53.38 15.60 12.72
N ASN A 2 -53.82 14.68 11.86
CA ASN A 2 -54.00 13.27 12.21
C ASN A 2 -52.65 12.55 12.28
N LEU A 3 -52.25 12.14 13.48
CA LEU A 3 -50.98 11.45 13.79
C LEU A 3 -50.73 10.18 12.95
N LYS A 4 -51.80 9.59 12.38
CA LYS A 4 -51.77 8.37 11.57
C LYS A 4 -51.11 8.53 10.19
N TYR A 5 -51.04 9.74 9.64
CA TYR A 5 -50.41 9.99 8.33
C TYR A 5 -48.91 10.30 8.44
N LEU A 6 -48.43 10.68 9.64
CA LEU A 6 -47.01 10.98 9.87
C LEU A 6 -46.17 9.70 9.94
N SER A 7 -46.74 8.60 10.46
CA SER A 7 -46.04 7.32 10.61
C SER A 7 -45.81 6.59 9.29
N THR A 8 -46.72 6.71 8.31
CA THR A 8 -46.61 6.04 7.00
C THR A 8 -45.64 6.78 6.07
N ALA A 9 -45.56 8.10 6.18
CA ALA A 9 -44.58 8.90 5.42
C ALA A 9 -43.14 8.69 5.91
N LEU A 10 -42.94 8.43 7.21
CA LEU A 10 -41.62 8.19 7.79
C LEU A 10 -41.05 6.80 7.42
N PHE A 11 -41.90 5.81 7.16
CA PHE A 11 -41.49 4.45 6.77
C PHE A 11 -41.19 4.31 5.26
N ALA A 12 -41.73 5.20 4.43
CA ALA A 12 -41.48 5.21 2.99
C ALA A 12 -40.17 5.93 2.60
N LEU A 13 -39.58 6.72 3.52
CA LEU A 13 -38.35 7.48 3.27
C LEU A 13 -37.06 6.69 3.58
N THR A 14 -37.16 5.53 4.22
CA THR A 14 -35.99 4.71 4.63
C THR A 14 -35.57 3.64 3.62
N LEU A 15 -36.25 3.52 2.48
CA LEU A 15 -36.09 2.38 1.54
C LEU A 15 -35.28 2.68 0.27
N SER A 16 -34.66 3.85 0.18
CA SER A 16 -33.81 4.22 -0.97
C SER A 16 -32.50 4.88 -0.53
N VAL A 17 -31.82 4.26 0.43
CA VAL A 17 -30.41 4.56 0.67
C VAL A 17 -29.62 3.73 -0.33
N THR A 18 -29.28 4.31 -1.48
CA THR A 18 -28.23 3.75 -2.32
C THR A 18 -26.93 3.85 -1.53
N PRO A 19 -26.17 2.76 -1.35
CA PRO A 19 -24.85 2.86 -0.74
C PRO A 19 -24.02 3.83 -1.57
N ALA A 20 -23.64 4.96 -0.97
CA ALA A 20 -22.66 5.86 -1.57
C ALA A 20 -21.30 5.19 -1.38
N PHE A 21 -20.80 4.54 -2.42
CA PHE A 21 -19.43 4.04 -2.44
C PHE A 21 -18.51 5.25 -2.65
N ALA A 22 -18.09 5.85 -1.55
CA ALA A 22 -17.07 6.88 -1.58
C ALA A 22 -15.75 6.27 -2.09
N LEU A 23 -15.03 7.04 -2.91
CA LEU A 23 -13.66 6.72 -3.23
C LEU A 23 -12.80 6.82 -1.97
N PRO A 24 -11.81 5.93 -1.82
CA PRO A 24 -10.71 6.18 -0.92
C PRO A 24 -10.07 7.55 -1.18
N VAL A 25 -9.59 8.16 -0.10
CA VAL A 25 -8.92 9.46 -0.14
C VAL A 25 -7.62 9.38 -0.96
N LEU A 26 -6.89 8.28 -0.80
CA LEU A 26 -5.73 7.86 -1.58
C LEU A 26 -5.91 6.37 -1.93
N GLN A 27 -5.30 5.93 -3.01
CA GLN A 27 -5.28 4.51 -3.40
C GLN A 27 -4.13 4.25 -4.37
N LEU A 28 -3.53 3.07 -4.30
CA LEU A 28 -2.69 2.52 -5.36
C LEU A 28 -3.53 1.63 -6.28
N GLY A 29 -3.08 1.48 -7.52
CA GLY A 29 -3.77 0.65 -8.49
C GLY A 29 -2.86 0.08 -9.58
N PRO A 30 -3.34 -0.94 -10.28
CA PRO A 30 -2.55 -1.69 -11.24
C PRO A 30 -2.29 -0.87 -12.52
N GLY A 31 -1.04 -0.89 -13.00
CA GLY A 31 -0.67 -0.42 -14.34
C GLY A 31 -0.25 -1.59 -15.25
N GLU A 32 0.79 -1.39 -16.05
CA GLU A 32 1.46 -2.48 -16.76
C GLU A 32 2.19 -3.43 -15.78
N GLY A 33 2.45 -4.68 -16.19
CA GLY A 33 3.22 -5.63 -15.38
C GLY A 33 2.45 -6.84 -14.85
N GLY A 34 1.23 -7.10 -15.34
CA GLY A 34 0.52 -8.37 -15.07
C GLY A 34 0.00 -8.50 -13.64
N TRP A 35 -0.69 -7.46 -13.17
CA TRP A 35 -1.28 -7.40 -11.84
C TRP A 35 -2.47 -8.36 -11.67
N ALA A 36 -2.61 -8.90 -10.46
CA ALA A 36 -3.77 -9.67 -10.02
C ALA A 36 -4.15 -9.25 -8.60
N TYR A 37 -5.43 -9.05 -8.34
CA TYR A 37 -5.88 -8.71 -6.99
C TYR A 37 -5.99 -9.97 -6.13
N ASN A 38 -5.32 -9.96 -4.99
CA ASN A 38 -5.36 -11.03 -4.01
C ASN A 38 -6.43 -10.72 -2.97
N THR A 39 -7.55 -11.44 -3.03
CA THR A 39 -8.68 -11.23 -2.11
C THR A 39 -8.43 -11.69 -0.68
N THR A 40 -7.34 -12.41 -0.42
CA THR A 40 -6.98 -12.86 0.94
C THR A 40 -6.21 -11.77 1.68
N SER A 41 -5.22 -11.15 1.02
CA SER A 41 -4.50 -9.99 1.57
C SER A 41 -5.20 -8.67 1.31
N ALA A 42 -6.17 -8.65 0.38
CA ALA A 42 -6.79 -7.45 -0.17
C ALA A 42 -5.71 -6.50 -0.74
N THR A 43 -4.91 -6.98 -1.70
CA THR A 43 -3.79 -6.22 -2.26
C THR A 43 -3.64 -6.51 -3.74
N TRP A 44 -3.20 -5.54 -4.53
CA TRP A 44 -2.78 -5.78 -5.91
C TRP A 44 -1.39 -6.42 -5.94
N ASP A 45 -1.28 -7.62 -6.51
CA ASP A 45 -0.02 -8.37 -6.59
C ASP A 45 0.51 -8.40 -8.03
N THR A 46 1.79 -8.11 -8.22
CA THR A 46 2.54 -8.42 -9.46
C THR A 46 3.73 -9.32 -9.16
N SER A 47 4.14 -10.10 -10.17
CA SER A 47 5.38 -10.89 -10.15
C SER A 47 6.43 -10.39 -11.16
N SER A 48 6.12 -9.32 -11.88
CA SER A 48 7.07 -8.68 -12.79
C SER A 48 8.11 -7.88 -12.00
N SER A 49 9.38 -7.93 -12.41
CA SER A 49 10.42 -7.07 -11.86
C SER A 49 10.44 -5.68 -12.50
N SER A 50 9.64 -5.44 -13.54
CA SER A 50 9.44 -4.14 -14.19
C SER A 50 7.95 -3.95 -14.46
N PHE A 51 7.35 -2.91 -13.90
CA PHE A 51 5.91 -2.69 -13.94
C PHE A 51 5.57 -1.21 -13.80
N SER A 52 4.33 -0.86 -14.13
CA SER A 52 3.76 0.43 -13.77
C SER A 52 2.82 0.28 -12.59
N LEU A 53 2.82 1.29 -11.72
CA LEU A 53 1.95 1.42 -10.55
C LEU A 53 1.29 2.80 -10.62
N PHE A 54 -0.03 2.86 -10.48
CA PHE A 54 -0.74 4.13 -10.37
C PHE A 54 -0.95 4.50 -8.91
N ALA A 55 -0.74 5.77 -8.58
CA ALA A 55 -1.29 6.40 -7.39
C ALA A 55 -2.49 7.27 -7.78
N TYR A 56 -3.50 7.30 -6.93
CA TYR A 56 -4.64 8.18 -7.10
C TYR A 56 -4.93 8.96 -5.83
N ALA A 57 -5.38 10.19 -6.00
CA ALA A 57 -5.86 11.05 -4.92
C ALA A 57 -7.22 11.63 -5.28
N ASN A 58 -8.17 11.56 -4.36
CA ASN A 58 -9.48 12.19 -4.57
C ASN A 58 -9.33 13.73 -4.47
N SER A 59 -9.97 14.45 -5.38
CA SER A 59 -9.88 15.93 -5.45
C SER A 59 -10.88 16.62 -4.52
N ASP A 60 -10.78 17.94 -4.37
CA ASP A 60 -11.79 18.79 -3.70
C ASP A 60 -12.81 19.41 -4.67
N THR A 61 -12.77 19.03 -5.96
CA THR A 61 -13.66 19.58 -6.99
C THR A 61 -15.12 19.16 -6.78
N PRO A 62 -16.10 19.87 -7.36
CA PRO A 62 -17.52 19.50 -7.25
C PRO A 62 -17.88 18.10 -7.77
N GLY A 63 -17.03 17.47 -8.58
CA GLY A 63 -17.22 16.10 -9.09
C GLY A 63 -16.50 15.02 -8.26
N ALA A 64 -15.79 15.39 -7.20
CA ALA A 64 -15.16 14.45 -6.28
C ALA A 64 -16.19 13.64 -5.50
N ASN A 65 -15.81 12.43 -5.10
CA ASN A 65 -16.69 11.51 -4.38
C ASN A 65 -15.95 10.85 -3.22
N GLY A 66 -15.95 11.49 -2.05
CA GLY A 66 -15.27 11.00 -0.85
C GLY A 66 -14.55 12.11 -0.11
N ALA A 67 -13.69 11.74 0.84
CA ALA A 67 -12.75 12.70 1.43
C ALA A 67 -11.64 13.02 0.41
N PHE A 68 -11.24 14.28 0.31
CA PHE A 68 -10.17 14.70 -0.60
C PHE A 68 -8.80 14.57 0.08
N ALA A 69 -7.79 14.25 -0.71
CA ALA A 69 -6.39 14.22 -0.30
C ALA A 69 -5.57 15.32 -0.97
N TRP A 70 -6.06 15.85 -2.10
CA TRP A 70 -5.34 16.79 -2.94
C TRP A 70 -6.30 17.87 -3.43
N ASP A 71 -5.89 19.13 -3.36
CA ASP A 71 -6.73 20.24 -3.79
C ASP A 71 -6.59 20.51 -5.30
N ALA A 72 -7.68 20.99 -5.91
CA ALA A 72 -7.75 21.41 -7.31
C ALA A 72 -6.99 22.70 -7.59
N ALA A 73 -6.79 23.49 -6.54
CA ALA A 73 -6.15 24.79 -6.62
C ALA A 73 -4.63 24.69 -6.79
N GLY A 74 -4.05 23.50 -6.61
CA GLY A 74 -2.62 23.29 -6.73
C GLY A 74 -1.92 24.10 -5.66
N ALA A 75 -1.93 23.61 -4.42
CA ALA A 75 -0.82 23.98 -3.57
C ALA A 75 0.43 23.32 -4.19
N ASP A 76 1.17 24.11 -4.98
CA ASP A 76 2.53 23.82 -5.49
C ASP A 76 3.49 23.35 -4.38
N ASP A 77 3.08 23.52 -3.12
CA ASP A 77 3.78 23.12 -1.91
C ASP A 77 3.30 21.79 -1.32
N LEU A 78 2.31 21.09 -1.89
CA LEU A 78 1.88 19.77 -1.39
C LEU A 78 2.72 18.65 -2.00
N TYR A 79 3.10 17.69 -1.17
CA TYR A 79 3.84 16.50 -1.57
C TYR A 79 3.13 15.22 -1.13
N ALA A 80 3.16 14.24 -2.03
CA ALA A 80 2.79 12.87 -1.79
C ALA A 80 4.04 12.00 -1.69
N TYR A 81 3.91 10.84 -1.05
CA TYR A 81 5.03 9.96 -0.75
C TYR A 81 4.66 8.52 -1.08
N LEU A 82 5.44 7.92 -1.98
CA LEU A 82 5.42 6.50 -2.26
C LEU A 82 6.40 5.80 -1.32
N VAL A 83 5.91 4.85 -0.54
CA VAL A 83 6.72 4.02 0.34
C VAL A 83 6.96 2.68 -0.32
N VAL A 84 8.21 2.22 -0.31
CA VAL A 84 8.62 0.88 -0.74
C VAL A 84 9.22 0.16 0.44
N SER A 85 8.54 -0.88 0.91
CA SER A 85 8.87 -1.63 2.13
C SER A 85 9.31 -3.05 1.81
N ALA A 86 10.31 -3.55 2.53
CA ALA A 86 10.82 -4.90 2.33
C ALA A 86 9.89 -5.97 2.89
N THR A 87 9.67 -7.04 2.12
CA THR A 87 8.85 -8.20 2.50
C THR A 87 9.63 -9.51 2.33
N PRO A 88 9.66 -10.42 3.33
CA PRO A 88 9.18 -10.22 4.70
C PRO A 88 10.01 -9.17 5.46
N MET A 89 9.56 -8.85 6.68
CA MET A 89 10.23 -7.94 7.62
C MET A 89 11.74 -8.22 7.72
N VAL A 90 12.54 -7.18 7.48
CA VAL A 90 14.00 -7.20 7.71
C VAL A 90 14.48 -5.88 8.30
N GLY A 91 15.59 -5.95 9.05
CA GLY A 91 16.22 -4.79 9.67
C GLY A 91 17.29 -4.09 8.83
N ALA A 92 17.41 -4.40 7.53
CA ALA A 92 18.56 -4.00 6.72
C ALA A 92 18.18 -3.66 5.27
N ASP A 93 18.99 -2.81 4.63
CA ASP A 93 18.88 -2.49 3.21
C ASP A 93 19.31 -3.69 2.36
N LEU A 94 18.32 -4.45 1.91
CA LEU A 94 18.51 -5.69 1.16
C LEU A 94 17.83 -5.66 -0.22
N PHE A 95 17.32 -4.51 -0.66
CA PHE A 95 16.70 -4.37 -1.97
C PHE A 95 17.19 -3.13 -2.71
N ASP A 96 17.29 -3.26 -4.03
CA ASP A 96 17.55 -2.15 -4.94
C ASP A 96 16.37 -1.98 -5.89
N VAL A 97 15.85 -0.74 -5.95
CA VAL A 97 14.66 -0.39 -6.74
C VAL A 97 14.91 0.96 -7.41
N ASN A 98 14.54 1.03 -8.69
CA ASN A 98 14.48 2.27 -9.44
C ASN A 98 13.01 2.68 -9.61
N VAL A 99 12.70 3.93 -9.26
CA VAL A 99 11.35 4.50 -9.37
C VAL A 99 11.44 5.70 -10.31
N VAL A 100 10.66 5.67 -11.38
CA VAL A 100 10.61 6.71 -12.42
C VAL A 100 9.19 7.27 -12.50
N ASN A 101 9.08 8.58 -12.59
CA ASN A 101 7.85 9.34 -12.77
C ASN A 101 8.12 10.52 -13.71
N ASP A 102 7.19 10.87 -14.59
CA ASP A 102 7.34 11.92 -15.62
C ASP A 102 8.59 11.83 -16.50
N GLY A 103 9.01 10.60 -16.79
CA GLY A 103 10.20 10.32 -17.62
C GLY A 103 11.54 10.58 -16.90
N GLY A 104 11.53 10.87 -15.59
CA GLY A 104 12.71 11.07 -14.76
C GLY A 104 12.76 10.10 -13.56
N ALA A 105 13.98 9.77 -13.11
CA ALA A 105 14.13 9.00 -11.88
C ALA A 105 13.78 9.87 -10.66
N LEU A 106 12.92 9.37 -9.77
CA LEU A 106 12.65 10.03 -8.50
C LEU A 106 13.84 9.91 -7.58
N SER A 107 14.15 11.00 -6.89
CA SER A 107 15.18 11.00 -5.85
C SER A 107 14.66 10.31 -4.59
N LEU A 108 15.51 9.49 -3.98
CA LEU A 108 15.21 8.92 -2.67
C LEU A 108 15.07 10.07 -1.65
N PHE A 109 13.91 10.16 -1.03
CA PHE A 109 13.62 11.19 -0.02
C PHE A 109 14.15 10.77 1.35
N ALA A 110 13.80 9.55 1.79
CA ALA A 110 14.22 9.00 3.06
C ALA A 110 14.32 7.47 2.99
N ALA A 111 15.11 6.88 3.87
CA ALA A 111 15.15 5.44 4.08
C ALA A 111 15.43 5.13 5.54
N GLY A 112 14.98 3.98 6.02
CA GLY A 112 15.14 3.62 7.42
C GLY A 112 14.51 2.29 7.78
N TYR A 113 14.54 1.98 9.07
CA TYR A 113 13.87 0.82 9.65
C TYR A 113 12.80 1.28 10.64
N GLY A 114 11.62 0.66 10.56
CA GLY A 114 10.47 0.93 11.43
C GLY A 114 9.16 0.69 10.68
N ALA A 115 8.05 1.15 11.23
CA ALA A 115 6.76 1.18 10.54
C ALA A 115 6.61 2.53 9.79
N PRO A 116 6.73 2.55 8.45
CA PRO A 116 6.49 3.78 7.70
C PRO A 116 5.00 4.20 7.69
N PRO A 117 4.70 5.48 7.40
CA PRO A 117 5.59 6.59 7.70
C PRO A 117 5.90 6.61 9.20
N ILE A 118 7.12 7.02 9.55
CA ILE A 118 7.59 7.05 10.94
C ILE A 118 6.57 7.81 11.79
N GLN A 119 5.87 7.08 12.63
CA GLN A 119 4.68 7.55 13.32
C GLN A 119 4.96 8.68 14.31
N ASP A 120 3.91 9.43 14.60
CA ASP A 120 3.76 10.11 15.87
C ASP A 120 2.35 9.97 16.42
N GLY A 121 2.17 10.35 17.68
CA GLY A 121 0.90 10.17 18.39
C GLY A 121 -0.31 10.90 17.80
N ASN A 122 -0.14 11.78 16.79
CA ASN A 122 -1.21 12.48 16.09
C ASN A 122 -1.45 11.96 14.66
N SER A 123 -0.63 11.04 14.17
CA SER A 123 -0.85 10.37 12.88
C SER A 123 -2.14 9.54 12.95
N LEU A 124 -2.84 9.41 11.81
CA LEU A 124 -3.89 8.40 11.70
C LEU A 124 -3.29 7.01 12.04
N PRO A 125 -4.04 6.11 12.67
CA PRO A 125 -3.54 4.77 12.97
C PRO A 125 -2.96 4.14 11.69
N PRO A 126 -1.73 3.62 11.74
CA PRO A 126 -1.12 3.05 10.55
C PRO A 126 -1.91 1.81 10.14
N HIS A 127 -1.88 1.55 8.85
CA HIS A 127 -2.06 0.23 8.31
C HIS A 127 -0.91 -0.65 8.86
N ASP A 128 -1.20 -1.79 9.51
CA ASP A 128 -0.26 -2.82 10.01
C ASP A 128 0.89 -3.11 9.02
N ILE A 129 1.95 -2.33 9.12
CA ILE A 129 3.27 -2.69 8.64
C ILE A 129 4.09 -2.92 9.88
N PHE A 130 4.43 -4.19 10.06
CA PHE A 130 5.47 -4.60 10.99
C PHE A 130 6.73 -3.79 10.68
N ASP A 131 7.54 -3.50 11.71
CA ASP A 131 8.79 -2.79 11.51
C ASP A 131 9.60 -3.46 10.39
N THR A 132 9.98 -2.73 9.34
CA THR A 132 10.78 -3.26 8.25
C THR A 132 11.68 -2.17 7.68
N TYR A 133 12.62 -2.55 6.82
CA TYR A 133 13.40 -1.58 6.08
C TYR A 133 12.57 -1.03 4.91
N PHE A 134 12.59 0.29 4.75
CA PHE A 134 11.80 0.98 3.73
C PHE A 134 12.59 2.12 3.05
N LYS A 135 12.12 2.50 1.86
CA LYS A 135 12.55 3.67 1.07
C LYS A 135 11.32 4.52 0.76
N ILE A 136 11.44 5.84 0.85
CA ILE A 136 10.38 6.80 0.57
C ILE A 136 10.80 7.65 -0.62
N TYR A 137 9.90 7.80 -1.58
CA TYR A 137 10.05 8.66 -2.74
C TYR A 137 9.00 9.77 -2.68
N GLN A 138 9.44 11.01 -2.82
CA GLN A 138 8.57 12.18 -2.81
C GLN A 138 8.16 12.54 -4.24
N PHE A 139 6.90 12.89 -4.44
CA PHE A 139 6.35 13.34 -5.72
C PHE A 139 5.17 14.31 -5.50
N GLN A 140 4.62 14.85 -6.59
CA GLN A 140 3.41 15.69 -6.57
C GLN A 140 2.42 15.13 -7.58
N PHE A 141 1.12 15.25 -7.31
CA PHE A 141 0.12 15.05 -8.34
C PHE A 141 0.02 16.32 -9.20
N ASP A 142 0.67 16.31 -10.36
CA ASP A 142 0.70 17.43 -11.31
C ASP A 142 -0.11 17.16 -12.60
N SER A 143 -0.56 15.91 -12.78
CA SER A 143 -1.51 15.52 -13.81
C SER A 143 -2.85 16.29 -13.67
N PRO A 144 -3.51 16.67 -14.78
CA PRO A 144 -4.83 17.30 -14.72
C PRO A 144 -5.86 16.42 -14.02
N VAL A 145 -6.81 17.06 -13.30
CA VAL A 145 -7.95 16.35 -12.71
C VAL A 145 -8.70 15.56 -13.79
N GLY A 146 -8.90 14.28 -13.51
CA GLY A 146 -9.64 13.36 -14.36
C GLY A 146 -10.58 12.48 -13.54
N THR A 147 -11.29 11.58 -14.22
CA THR A 147 -12.14 10.60 -13.53
C THR A 147 -11.29 9.46 -13.00
N ILE A 148 -11.35 9.24 -11.69
CA ILE A 148 -10.76 8.07 -11.02
C ILE A 148 -11.87 7.12 -10.57
N THR A 149 -11.49 5.85 -10.36
CA THR A 149 -12.38 4.81 -9.87
C THR A 149 -11.74 4.11 -8.69
N ASN A 150 -12.55 3.46 -7.87
CA ASN A 150 -12.08 2.57 -6.81
C ASN A 150 -11.25 1.43 -7.45
N THR A 151 -10.00 1.24 -7.01
CA THR A 151 -9.09 0.25 -7.59
C THR A 151 -9.33 -1.16 -7.03
N GLU A 152 -10.09 -1.33 -5.95
CA GLU A 152 -10.49 -2.64 -5.44
C GLU A 152 -11.55 -3.29 -6.36
N PRO A 153 -11.33 -4.54 -6.83
CA PRO A 153 -12.30 -5.23 -7.67
C PRO A 153 -13.68 -5.37 -7.00
N GLY A 154 -14.72 -4.99 -7.74
CA GLY A 154 -16.10 -4.97 -7.24
C GLY A 154 -16.48 -3.66 -6.56
N GLY A 155 -15.53 -2.75 -6.34
CA GLY A 155 -15.78 -1.36 -6.02
C GLY A 155 -16.55 -0.67 -7.15
N SER A 156 -17.49 0.21 -6.81
CA SER A 156 -18.29 0.99 -7.78
C SER A 156 -18.16 2.49 -7.61
N GLY A 157 -17.27 2.95 -6.71
CA GLY A 157 -16.97 4.35 -6.52
C GLY A 157 -16.25 4.94 -7.73
N SER A 158 -16.68 6.12 -8.16
CA SER A 158 -15.99 6.97 -9.13
C SER A 158 -16.24 8.43 -8.80
N GLY A 159 -15.33 9.31 -9.24
CA GLY A 159 -15.35 10.75 -9.00
C GLY A 159 -14.11 11.40 -9.60
N ASP A 160 -14.04 12.72 -9.47
CA ASP A 160 -12.93 13.51 -9.97
C ASP A 160 -11.73 13.44 -9.02
N GLY A 161 -10.55 13.18 -9.56
CA GLY A 161 -9.31 13.04 -8.81
C GLY A 161 -8.07 13.13 -9.69
N TYR A 162 -6.94 12.88 -9.05
CA TYR A 162 -5.62 12.86 -9.67
C TYR A 162 -5.16 11.42 -9.86
N ALA A 163 -4.36 11.20 -10.89
CA ALA A 163 -3.71 9.93 -11.16
C ALA A 163 -2.24 10.21 -11.53
N GLU A 164 -1.33 9.46 -10.93
CA GLU A 164 0.10 9.58 -11.21
C GLU A 164 0.69 8.19 -11.49
N GLU A 165 1.54 8.07 -12.52
CA GLU A 165 2.12 6.79 -12.93
C GLU A 165 3.60 6.68 -12.54
N PHE A 166 3.93 5.60 -11.84
CA PHE A 166 5.31 5.22 -11.56
C PHE A 166 5.71 4.03 -12.42
N HIS A 167 6.84 4.13 -13.12
CA HIS A 167 7.53 2.97 -13.66
C HIS A 167 8.56 2.47 -12.63
N ILE A 168 8.34 1.27 -12.13
CA ILE A 168 9.14 0.67 -11.06
C ILE A 168 9.93 -0.51 -11.62
N THR A 169 11.23 -0.52 -11.35
CA THR A 169 12.12 -1.65 -11.65
C THR A 169 12.77 -2.15 -10.36
N VAL A 170 12.50 -3.40 -10.01
CA VAL A 170 13.17 -4.10 -8.91
C VAL A 170 14.47 -4.70 -9.45
N ASN A 171 15.58 -4.02 -9.18
CA ASN A 171 16.90 -4.41 -9.68
C ASN A 171 17.45 -5.63 -8.93
N SER A 172 17.27 -5.67 -7.60
CA SER A 172 17.68 -6.81 -6.79
C SER A 172 16.89 -6.94 -5.50
N LEU A 173 16.67 -8.19 -5.10
CA LEU A 173 16.24 -8.58 -3.76
C LEU A 173 17.31 -9.54 -3.21
N SER A 174 17.73 -9.35 -1.97
CA SER A 174 18.80 -10.13 -1.36
C SER A 174 18.41 -10.67 0.01
N GLY A 175 19.17 -11.65 0.50
CA GLY A 175 18.91 -12.26 1.79
C GLY A 175 17.54 -12.96 1.83
N PRO A 176 16.73 -12.75 2.88
CA PRO A 176 15.44 -13.43 3.05
C PRO A 176 14.29 -12.75 2.28
N LEU A 177 14.55 -11.69 1.52
CA LEU A 177 13.49 -10.94 0.85
C LEU A 177 12.82 -11.76 -0.24
N THR A 178 11.48 -11.77 -0.19
CA THR A 178 10.62 -12.40 -1.19
C THR A 178 9.93 -11.37 -2.08
N GLY A 179 9.81 -10.12 -1.64
CA GLY A 179 9.11 -9.08 -2.38
C GLY A 179 9.23 -7.70 -1.75
N LEU A 180 8.44 -6.77 -2.28
CA LEU A 180 8.29 -5.40 -1.81
C LEU A 180 6.82 -5.05 -1.67
N HIS A 181 6.45 -4.37 -0.59
CA HIS A 181 5.13 -3.77 -0.38
C HIS A 181 5.19 -2.28 -0.74
N PHE A 182 4.11 -1.76 -1.32
CA PHE A 182 3.97 -0.36 -1.70
C PHE A 182 2.79 0.26 -0.96
N ASP A 183 3.03 1.43 -0.41
CA ASP A 183 2.04 2.22 0.33
C ASP A 183 2.13 3.70 -0.11
N LEU A 184 1.08 4.47 0.14
CA LEU A 184 0.91 5.83 -0.32
C LEU A 184 0.33 6.71 0.79
N PHE A 185 0.99 7.84 1.05
CA PHE A 185 0.49 8.84 1.97
C PHE A 185 0.73 10.28 1.47
N VAL A 186 -0.01 11.23 2.04
CA VAL A 186 0.20 12.67 1.80
C VAL A 186 0.41 13.42 3.10
N ALA A 187 1.19 14.49 3.06
CA ALA A 187 1.40 15.35 4.21
C ALA A 187 0.44 16.55 4.24
N SER A 188 -0.04 16.95 5.43
CA SER A 188 -0.76 18.23 5.60
C SER A 188 0.18 19.41 5.81
N GLY A 189 -0.29 20.62 5.49
CA GLY A 189 0.36 21.88 5.84
C GLY A 189 1.23 22.46 4.72
N ASP A 190 2.22 23.27 5.10
CA ASP A 190 3.22 23.89 4.22
C ASP A 190 4.31 22.92 3.73
N GLY A 191 4.03 21.62 3.76
CA GLY A 191 4.26 20.85 2.54
C GLY A 191 5.15 19.62 2.63
N THR A 192 6.15 19.58 3.51
CA THR A 192 7.17 18.51 3.43
C THR A 192 7.22 17.65 4.70
N PHE A 193 7.11 16.33 4.54
CA PHE A 193 7.33 15.35 5.59
C PHE A 193 8.77 15.45 6.10
N ASP A 194 8.97 15.77 7.38
CA ASP A 194 10.30 15.77 8.00
C ASP A 194 10.53 14.45 8.76
N PRO A 195 11.34 13.51 8.22
CA PRO A 195 11.63 12.24 8.87
C PRO A 195 12.52 12.37 10.10
N THR A 196 13.06 13.57 10.37
CA THR A 196 13.97 13.86 11.48
C THR A 196 13.31 14.64 12.63
N ALA A 197 12.07 15.11 12.44
CA ALA A 197 11.34 15.86 13.44
C ALA A 197 11.10 15.04 14.72
N ALA A 198 11.32 15.66 15.89
CA ALA A 198 11.06 15.02 17.18
C ALA A 198 9.56 14.72 17.34
N GLU A 199 9.22 13.64 18.06
CA GLU A 199 7.85 13.09 18.22
C GLU A 199 6.74 14.07 18.57
N ASN A 200 7.08 15.27 19.05
CA ASN A 200 6.13 16.24 19.57
C ASN A 200 6.27 17.64 18.92
N SER A 201 7.04 17.79 17.82
CA SER A 201 7.25 19.08 17.14
C SER A 201 6.69 19.05 15.72
N ASN A 202 5.66 19.87 15.45
CA ASN A 202 5.11 20.14 14.12
C ASN A 202 4.67 18.91 13.29
N LYS A 203 4.37 17.81 13.96
CA LYS A 203 4.07 16.51 13.37
C LYS A 203 2.67 16.36 12.75
N SER A 204 2.05 17.47 12.36
CA SER A 204 0.83 17.47 11.53
C SER A 204 1.15 17.10 10.07
N LEU A 205 1.92 16.03 9.83
CA LEU A 205 2.60 15.77 8.56
C LEU A 205 2.07 14.57 7.78
N VAL A 206 1.06 13.84 8.27
CA VAL A 206 0.34 12.89 7.41
C VAL A 206 -1.16 13.13 7.52
N SER A 207 -1.75 13.57 6.42
CA SER A 207 -3.16 13.97 6.35
C SER A 207 -4.05 12.86 5.84
N ALA A 208 -3.51 11.94 5.05
CA ALA A 208 -4.24 10.82 4.49
C ALA A 208 -3.32 9.65 4.10
N PHE A 209 -3.92 8.46 4.05
CA PHE A 209 -3.31 7.19 3.69
C PHE A 209 -4.18 6.43 2.69
N ALA A 210 -3.55 5.64 1.82
CA ALA A 210 -4.26 4.63 1.08
C ALA A 210 -4.75 3.53 2.04
N PRO A 211 -6.00 3.03 1.89
CA PRO A 211 -6.46 1.90 2.67
C PRO A 211 -5.84 0.61 2.16
N PHE A 212 -5.56 -0.35 3.05
CA PHE A 212 -4.98 -1.67 2.70
C PHE A 212 -5.53 -2.32 1.44
N SER A 213 -6.86 -2.29 1.23
CA SER A 213 -7.51 -2.91 0.06
C SER A 213 -7.11 -2.27 -1.27
N HIS A 214 -6.32 -1.20 -1.21
CA HIS A 214 -5.84 -0.39 -2.30
C HIS A 214 -4.31 -0.22 -2.22
N ASP A 215 -3.61 -1.11 -1.51
CA ASP A 215 -2.15 -1.22 -1.54
C ASP A 215 -1.70 -2.05 -2.76
N ALA A 216 -0.39 -2.09 -2.98
CA ALA A 216 0.23 -2.92 -4.00
C ALA A 216 1.43 -3.70 -3.45
N GLN A 217 1.72 -4.87 -4.03
CA GLN A 217 2.86 -5.70 -3.69
C GLN A 217 3.51 -6.27 -4.95
N CYS A 218 4.83 -6.37 -4.94
CA CYS A 218 5.62 -7.06 -5.96
C CYS A 218 6.35 -8.25 -5.35
N THR A 219 6.21 -9.42 -5.98
CA THR A 219 6.88 -10.67 -5.59
C THR A 219 7.59 -11.25 -6.83
N PRO A 220 8.76 -10.72 -7.23
CA PRO A 220 9.41 -11.12 -8.48
C PRO A 220 9.71 -12.61 -8.55
N VAL A 221 9.44 -13.24 -9.69
CA VAL A 221 9.63 -14.70 -9.93
C VAL A 221 11.10 -15.15 -9.77
N ASN A 222 12.05 -14.22 -9.68
CA ASN A 222 13.49 -14.50 -9.58
C ASN A 222 14.04 -14.51 -8.15
N THR A 223 13.20 -14.62 -7.12
CA THR A 223 13.74 -15.10 -5.85
C THR A 223 14.24 -16.52 -6.12
N PRO A 224 15.54 -16.83 -5.91
CA PRO A 224 15.99 -18.21 -6.03
C PRO A 224 15.07 -18.99 -5.10
N ASN A 225 14.34 -19.98 -5.63
CA ASN A 225 13.63 -20.94 -4.80
C ASN A 225 14.63 -21.38 -3.74
N VAL A 226 14.56 -20.80 -2.53
CA VAL A 226 15.32 -21.29 -1.40
C VAL A 226 14.71 -22.66 -1.23
N PRO A 227 15.44 -23.75 -1.58
CA PRO A 227 14.86 -25.07 -1.44
C PRO A 227 14.46 -25.16 0.02
N GLU A 228 13.16 -25.40 0.29
CA GLU A 228 12.71 -25.57 1.66
C GLU A 228 13.70 -26.55 2.31
N PRO A 229 14.28 -26.22 3.49
CA PRO A 229 15.23 -27.11 4.13
C PRO A 229 14.54 -28.47 4.17
N ASN A 230 15.16 -29.50 3.57
CA ASN A 230 14.58 -30.81 3.26
C ASN A 230 14.01 -31.48 4.53
N SER A 231 12.88 -30.98 5.03
CA SER A 231 12.33 -31.30 6.32
C SER A 231 11.81 -32.73 6.29
N LEU A 232 11.37 -33.16 5.10
CA LEU A 232 11.08 -34.56 4.77
C LEU A 232 12.32 -35.45 4.76
N ALA A 233 13.48 -34.97 4.30
CA ALA A 233 14.71 -35.76 4.38
C ALA A 233 15.22 -35.84 5.82
N LEU A 234 15.12 -34.76 6.60
CA LEU A 234 15.47 -34.77 8.02
C LEU A 234 14.55 -35.69 8.82
N LEU A 235 13.23 -35.65 8.55
CA LEU A 235 12.25 -36.56 9.13
C LEU A 235 12.51 -38.02 8.72
N ALA A 236 12.90 -38.27 7.47
CA ALA A 236 13.26 -39.61 6.99
C ALA A 236 14.54 -40.13 7.67
N ILE A 237 15.56 -39.30 7.85
CA ILE A 237 16.80 -39.66 8.55
C ILE A 237 16.53 -39.94 10.03
N VAL A 238 15.72 -39.11 10.68
CA VAL A 238 15.30 -39.33 12.08
C VAL A 238 14.46 -40.61 12.21
N GLY A 239 13.53 -40.85 11.28
CA GLY A 239 12.73 -42.08 11.25
C GLY A 239 13.58 -43.34 11.06
N LEU A 240 14.57 -43.32 10.16
CA LEU A 240 15.47 -44.44 9.91
C LEU A 240 16.41 -44.72 11.10
N SER A 241 16.91 -43.68 11.76
CA SER A 241 17.79 -43.82 12.94
C SER A 241 17.04 -44.37 14.16
N LEU A 242 15.76 -44.01 14.35
CA LEU A 242 14.90 -44.61 15.37
C LEU A 242 14.61 -46.10 15.10
N LEU A 243 14.41 -46.48 13.84
CA LEU A 243 14.22 -47.88 13.44
C LEU A 243 15.50 -48.72 13.62
N ALA A 244 16.67 -48.14 13.33
CA ALA A 244 17.96 -48.79 13.54
C ALA A 244 18.23 -49.02 15.04
N CYS A 245 17.92 -48.04 15.90
CA CYS A 245 18.07 -48.18 17.36
C CYS A 245 17.15 -49.27 17.95
N ARG A 246 15.93 -49.46 17.40
CA ARG A 246 15.01 -50.51 17.86
C ARG A 246 15.54 -51.92 17.59
N ARG A 247 16.31 -52.13 16.52
CA ARG A 247 16.87 -53.45 16.18
C ARG A 247 18.04 -53.87 17.08
N HIS A 248 18.72 -52.92 17.73
CA HIS A 248 19.85 -53.21 18.62
C HIS A 248 19.44 -53.61 20.06
N ARG A 249 18.17 -53.45 20.44
CA ARG A 249 17.65 -53.86 21.77
C ARG A 249 17.00 -55.25 21.79
N LEU A 250 16.94 -55.96 20.66
CA LEU A 250 16.33 -57.30 20.54
C LEU A 250 17.37 -58.40 20.28
N ARG A 251 18.63 -58.16 20.62
CA ARG A 251 19.69 -59.18 20.66
C ARG A 251 20.25 -59.28 22.06
#